data_AF-A0A2A6LND8-F1
#
_entry.id   AF-A0A2A6LND8-F1
#
_cell.length_a   1.000
_cell.length_b   1.000
_cell.length_c   1.000
_cell.angle_alpha   90.00
_cell.angle_beta   90.00
_cell.angle_gamma   90.00
#
_symmetry.space_group_name_H-M   'P 1'
#
loop_
_entity.id
_entity.type
_entity.pdbx_description
1 polymer ?
#
loop_
_entity_poly.entity_id
_entity_poly.type
_entity_poly.pdbx_seq_one_letter_code
_entity_poly.pdbx_strand_id
1 'polypeptide(L)'
;MNPFYAEYIATAKILAKARGLNWDLVCDDQGKVSKDTRWNLTELVGMLPPPTLWLGQIGVDPVAFDKLNEIRRRMNQQPLVSGPMPQHWRDLYQAVFVHQLLVGKTKPQSAMLVAQGIRRLAPVAETTPPWAVTPEQIQQAYNAVLHSGDSGKLALDFATTVRNILDRQKLADIPALARFCIPYPTSESRSAQQQTETLRKRQNAHGGKEGLRRSLAERKSAAKLPEDRAFWELARTCSRKRLARSPTRSGSPSSRCRSSWAFGSAKPPACPWTGRDGANIWMPMGVRPENAAASPAR
;
A
#
# COMPACT_ATOMS: atom_id res chain seq x y z
N MET A 1 26.79 2.96 -3.02
CA MET A 1 25.82 1.84 -2.93
C MET A 1 25.12 1.96 -1.58
N ASN A 2 23.79 1.96 -1.56
CA ASN A 2 23.02 2.10 -0.33
C ASN A 2 23.31 0.94 0.66
N PRO A 3 23.59 1.22 1.96
CA PRO A 3 23.93 0.17 2.92
C PRO A 3 22.78 -0.80 3.19
N PHE A 4 21.53 -0.31 3.25
CA PHE A 4 20.35 -1.16 3.44
C PHE A 4 20.15 -2.10 2.25
N TYR A 5 20.38 -1.60 1.04
CA TYR A 5 20.37 -2.43 -0.16
C TYR A 5 21.42 -3.54 -0.08
N ALA A 6 22.67 -3.18 0.25
CA ALA A 6 23.77 -4.13 0.34
C ALA A 6 23.47 -5.26 1.34
N GLU A 7 22.99 -4.90 2.53
CA GLU A 7 22.61 -5.84 3.59
C GLU A 7 21.42 -6.71 3.19
N TYR A 8 20.41 -6.13 2.53
CA TYR A 8 19.24 -6.85 2.04
C TYR A 8 19.62 -7.97 1.06
N ILE A 9 20.52 -7.68 0.11
CA ILE A 9 21.04 -8.67 -0.84
C ILE A 9 21.94 -9.69 -0.15
N ALA A 10 22.86 -9.25 0.71
CA ALA A 10 23.78 -10.14 1.41
C ALA A 10 23.03 -11.18 2.26
N THR A 11 22.03 -10.73 3.01
CA THR A 11 21.16 -11.61 3.81
C THR A 11 20.45 -12.62 2.92
N ALA A 12 19.91 -12.19 1.78
CA ALA A 12 19.23 -13.10 0.86
C ALA A 12 20.19 -14.15 0.27
N LYS A 13 21.42 -13.76 -0.09
CA LYS A 13 22.45 -14.70 -0.59
C LYS A 13 22.82 -15.74 0.45
N ILE A 14 22.99 -15.35 1.71
CA ILE A 14 23.26 -16.26 2.83
C ILE A 14 22.12 -17.27 3.00
N LEU A 15 20.88 -16.78 3.04
CA LEU A 15 19.70 -17.64 3.19
C LEU A 15 19.50 -18.59 2.00
N ALA A 16 19.73 -18.10 0.78
CA ALA A 16 19.67 -18.93 -0.43
C ALA A 16 20.70 -20.05 -0.39
N LYS A 17 21.94 -19.73 -0.03
CA LYS A 17 23.02 -20.71 0.12
C LYS A 17 22.70 -21.76 1.18
N ALA A 18 22.13 -21.35 2.32
CA ALA A 18 21.71 -22.26 3.38
C ALA A 18 20.61 -23.25 2.94
N ARG A 19 19.85 -22.91 1.89
CA ARG A 19 18.84 -23.77 1.27
C ARG A 19 19.34 -24.49 0.01
N GLY A 20 20.65 -24.42 -0.29
CA GLY A 20 21.25 -25.07 -1.46
C GLY A 20 20.83 -24.46 -2.80
N LEU A 21 20.32 -23.23 -2.82
CA LEU A 21 19.92 -22.56 -4.06
C LEU A 21 21.15 -21.99 -4.78
N ASN A 22 21.23 -22.20 -6.10
CA ASN A 22 22.23 -21.53 -6.94
C ASN A 22 21.81 -20.08 -7.20
N TRP A 23 22.61 -19.10 -6.76
CA TRP A 23 22.33 -17.68 -6.98
C TRP A 23 22.60 -17.24 -8.42
N ASP A 24 23.64 -17.78 -9.04
CA ASP A 24 24.06 -17.39 -10.38
C ASP A 24 23.30 -18.24 -11.41
N LEU A 25 22.09 -17.79 -11.70
CA LEU A 25 21.17 -18.44 -12.62
C LEU A 25 21.66 -18.30 -14.06
N VAL A 26 21.78 -19.44 -14.76
CA VAL A 26 22.05 -19.45 -16.20
C VAL A 26 20.77 -19.12 -16.95
N CYS A 27 20.81 -18.10 -17.81
CA CYS A 27 19.67 -17.67 -18.62
C CYS A 27 20.04 -17.46 -20.08
N ASP A 28 19.03 -17.53 -20.95
CA ASP A 28 19.15 -17.16 -22.37
C ASP A 28 19.12 -15.64 -22.59
N ASP A 29 19.23 -15.23 -23.85
CA ASP A 29 19.20 -13.82 -24.29
C ASP A 29 17.86 -13.11 -24.02
N GLN A 30 16.81 -13.86 -23.68
CA GLN A 30 15.50 -13.31 -23.28
C GLN A 30 15.28 -13.38 -21.76
N GLY A 31 16.27 -13.83 -21.00
CA GLY A 31 16.20 -13.99 -19.55
C GLY A 31 15.34 -15.16 -19.09
N LYS A 32 15.13 -16.19 -19.92
CA LYS A 32 14.56 -17.47 -19.50
C LYS A 32 15.63 -18.29 -18.79
N VAL A 33 15.31 -18.79 -17.61
CA VAL A 33 16.26 -19.54 -16.77
C VAL A 33 16.32 -21.00 -17.23
N SER A 34 17.54 -21.56 -17.27
CA SER A 34 17.73 -22.99 -17.56
C SER A 34 16.94 -23.88 -16.59
N LYS A 35 16.48 -25.03 -17.07
CA LYS A 35 15.74 -26.00 -16.26
C LYS A 35 16.58 -26.58 -15.10
N ASP A 36 17.90 -26.57 -15.25
CA ASP A 36 18.83 -27.18 -14.28
C ASP A 36 19.13 -26.23 -13.10
N THR A 37 19.03 -24.91 -13.33
CA THR A 37 19.38 -23.90 -12.31
C THR A 37 18.17 -23.16 -11.74
N ARG A 38 16.99 -23.26 -12.36
CA ARG A 38 15.77 -22.59 -11.89
C ARG A 38 15.36 -23.04 -10.49
N TRP A 39 14.82 -22.11 -9.70
CA TRP A 39 14.40 -22.43 -8.33
C TRP A 39 12.99 -23.00 -8.29
N ASN A 40 12.79 -24.07 -7.52
CA ASN A 40 11.48 -24.58 -7.16
C ASN A 40 10.91 -23.79 -5.97
N LEU A 41 10.02 -22.84 -6.23
CA LEU A 41 9.48 -21.96 -5.19
C LEU A 41 8.50 -22.69 -4.26
N THR A 42 7.81 -23.71 -4.77
CA THR A 42 6.85 -24.53 -3.98
C THR A 42 7.60 -25.42 -2.98
N GLU A 43 8.66 -26.07 -3.43
CA GLU A 43 9.52 -26.92 -2.59
C GLU A 43 10.29 -26.10 -1.56
N LEU A 44 10.73 -24.88 -1.91
CA LEU A 44 11.47 -24.00 -1.01
C LEU A 44 10.69 -23.65 0.28
N VAL A 45 9.37 -23.58 0.20
CA VAL A 45 8.47 -23.35 1.34
C VAL A 45 7.90 -24.66 1.94
N GLY A 46 8.33 -25.83 1.45
CA GLY A 46 7.87 -27.13 1.94
C GLY A 46 6.41 -27.44 1.63
N MET A 47 5.82 -26.80 0.60
CA MET A 47 4.46 -27.11 0.17
C MET A 47 4.45 -28.36 -0.71
N LEU A 48 3.45 -29.22 -0.51
CA LEU A 48 3.23 -30.37 -1.38
C LEU A 48 2.64 -29.89 -2.73
N PRO A 49 3.25 -30.26 -3.87
CA PRO A 49 2.67 -29.97 -5.18
C PRO A 49 1.39 -30.80 -5.40
N PRO A 50 0.43 -30.37 -6.24
CA PRO A 50 0.41 -29.18 -7.12
C PRO A 50 -0.30 -27.94 -6.53
N PRO A 51 -0.01 -26.71 -7.03
CA PRO A 51 0.83 -26.37 -8.19
C PRO A 51 2.32 -26.16 -7.87
N THR A 52 3.19 -26.69 -8.74
CA THR A 52 4.65 -26.46 -8.68
C THR A 52 5.01 -25.17 -9.39
N LEU A 53 5.50 -24.18 -8.64
CA LEU A 53 5.85 -22.86 -9.14
C LEU A 53 7.36 -22.72 -9.23
N TRP A 54 7.85 -22.31 -10.41
CA TRP A 54 9.27 -22.20 -10.71
C TRP A 54 9.69 -20.76 -10.97
N LEU A 55 10.89 -20.38 -10.51
CA LEU A 55 11.56 -19.16 -10.95
C LEU A 55 12.19 -19.39 -12.34
N GLY A 56 11.35 -19.41 -13.37
CA GLY A 56 11.77 -19.72 -14.74
C GLY A 56 12.14 -18.51 -15.59
N GLN A 57 11.91 -17.28 -15.12
CA GLN A 57 12.07 -16.06 -15.93
C GLN A 57 12.64 -14.92 -15.09
N ILE A 58 13.78 -14.39 -15.53
CA ILE A 58 14.48 -13.22 -15.00
C ILE A 58 14.59 -12.07 -16.02
N GLY A 59 13.99 -12.22 -17.20
CA GLY A 59 13.84 -11.15 -18.19
C GLY A 59 12.70 -10.18 -17.85
N VAL A 60 12.43 -9.24 -18.77
CA VAL A 60 11.40 -8.21 -18.63
C VAL A 60 9.98 -8.79 -18.65
N ASP A 61 8.99 -8.07 -18.10
CA ASP A 61 7.56 -8.42 -18.26
C ASP A 61 7.10 -8.01 -19.67
N PRO A 62 6.69 -8.94 -20.55
CA PRO A 62 6.49 -8.63 -21.97
C PRO A 62 5.35 -7.63 -22.20
N VAL A 63 4.23 -7.79 -21.49
CA VAL A 63 3.05 -6.91 -21.66
C VAL A 63 3.37 -5.48 -21.23
N ALA A 64 3.99 -5.31 -20.06
CA ALA A 64 4.39 -4.00 -19.59
C ALA A 64 5.53 -3.40 -20.42
N PHE A 65 6.44 -4.23 -20.93
CA PHE A 65 7.54 -3.79 -21.78
C PHE A 65 7.06 -3.25 -23.14
N ASP A 66 6.07 -3.90 -23.76
CA ASP A 66 5.47 -3.42 -25.00
C ASP A 66 4.82 -2.05 -24.80
N LYS A 67 4.06 -1.88 -23.71
CA LYS A 67 3.46 -0.58 -23.34
C LYS A 67 4.49 0.49 -23.00
N LEU A 68 5.59 0.11 -22.35
CA LEU A 68 6.70 1.01 -22.12
C LEU A 68 7.28 1.53 -23.45
N ASN A 69 7.51 0.65 -24.41
CA ASN A 69 8.04 1.03 -25.71
C ASN A 69 7.05 1.88 -26.52
N GLU A 70 5.74 1.63 -26.42
CA GLU A 70 4.72 2.53 -26.98
C GLU A 70 4.82 3.94 -26.38
N ILE A 71 4.95 4.05 -25.05
CA ILE A 71 5.11 5.33 -24.35
C ILE A 71 6.40 6.04 -24.79
N ARG A 72 7.53 5.32 -24.86
CA ARG A 72 8.81 5.87 -25.30
C ARG A 72 8.73 6.44 -26.72
N ARG A 73 8.08 5.72 -27.65
CA ARG A 73 7.83 6.22 -29.01
C ARG A 73 7.00 7.50 -29.01
N ARG A 74 5.93 7.57 -28.21
CA ARG A 74 5.10 8.80 -28.06
C ARG A 74 5.92 9.97 -27.49
N MET A 75 6.93 9.69 -26.68
CA MET A 75 7.86 10.69 -26.11
C MET A 75 9.08 10.98 -27.01
N ASN A 76 9.11 10.50 -28.25
CA ASN A 76 10.25 10.61 -29.17
C ASN A 76 11.56 10.03 -28.61
N GLN A 77 11.45 9.02 -27.74
CA GLN A 77 12.58 8.27 -27.22
C GLN A 77 12.78 6.98 -28.01
N GLN A 78 14.03 6.50 -28.06
CA GLN A 78 14.34 5.23 -28.70
C GLN A 78 13.67 4.07 -27.93
N PRO A 79 13.10 3.09 -28.65
CA PRO A 79 12.55 1.89 -28.04
C PRO A 79 13.69 1.06 -27.43
N LEU A 80 13.37 0.37 -26.35
CA LEU A 80 14.26 -0.54 -25.66
C LEU A 80 14.23 -1.92 -26.33
N VAL A 81 15.37 -2.60 -26.28
CA VAL A 81 15.51 -3.99 -26.73
C VAL A 81 15.25 -4.91 -25.55
N SER A 82 14.45 -5.95 -25.76
CA SER A 82 14.20 -6.97 -24.74
C SER A 82 15.49 -7.75 -24.45
N GLY A 83 15.73 -8.05 -23.18
CA GLY A 83 16.87 -8.83 -22.75
C GLY A 83 16.78 -9.25 -21.28
N PRO A 84 17.78 -9.98 -20.77
CA PRO A 84 17.89 -10.24 -19.35
C PRO A 84 18.07 -8.93 -18.57
N MET A 85 17.49 -8.85 -17.37
CA MET A 85 17.71 -7.71 -16.50
C MET A 85 19.21 -7.58 -16.14
N PRO A 86 19.73 -6.37 -15.94
CA PRO A 86 21.09 -6.17 -15.42
C PRO A 86 21.31 -6.89 -14.08
N GLN A 87 22.56 -7.25 -13.77
CA GLN A 87 22.89 -8.07 -12.59
C GLN A 87 22.32 -7.51 -11.29
N HIS A 88 22.42 -6.21 -11.06
CA HIS A 88 21.90 -5.58 -9.85
C HIS A 88 20.38 -5.74 -9.71
N TRP A 89 19.63 -5.69 -10.83
CA TRP A 89 18.18 -5.93 -10.83
C TRP A 89 17.85 -7.41 -10.64
N ARG A 90 18.66 -8.33 -11.19
CA ARG A 90 18.51 -9.78 -10.95
C ARG A 90 18.72 -10.12 -9.48
N ASP A 91 19.78 -9.58 -8.88
CA ASP A 91 20.07 -9.76 -7.45
C ASP A 91 18.90 -9.26 -6.59
N LEU A 92 18.34 -8.08 -6.88
CA LEU A 92 17.16 -7.59 -6.17
C LEU A 92 15.94 -8.50 -6.38
N TYR A 93 15.67 -8.90 -7.61
CA TYR A 93 14.53 -9.76 -7.94
C TYR A 93 14.58 -11.10 -7.19
N GLN A 94 15.75 -11.75 -7.18
CA GLN A 94 15.99 -12.98 -6.43
C GLN A 94 15.92 -12.77 -4.91
N ALA A 95 16.48 -11.65 -4.41
CA ALA A 95 16.40 -11.31 -2.99
C ALA A 95 14.96 -11.12 -2.52
N VAL A 96 14.10 -10.49 -3.33
CA VAL A 96 12.67 -10.34 -3.01
C VAL A 96 12.02 -11.71 -2.81
N PHE A 97 12.29 -12.70 -3.66
CA PHE A 97 11.76 -14.06 -3.44
C PHE A 97 12.25 -14.66 -2.12
N VAL A 98 13.54 -14.59 -1.85
CA VAL A 98 14.11 -15.15 -0.62
C VAL A 98 13.48 -14.51 0.61
N HIS A 99 13.37 -13.18 0.64
CA HIS A 99 12.75 -12.48 1.76
C HIS A 99 11.25 -12.78 1.88
N GLN A 100 10.51 -12.78 0.78
CA GLN A 100 9.07 -13.07 0.82
C GLN A 100 8.77 -14.52 1.24
N LEU A 101 9.57 -15.48 0.80
CA LEU A 101 9.32 -16.90 1.04
C LEU A 101 9.92 -17.40 2.35
N LEU A 102 11.17 -17.04 2.65
CA LEU A 102 11.89 -17.59 3.81
C LEU A 102 11.69 -16.76 5.07
N VAL A 103 11.60 -15.43 4.94
CA VAL A 103 11.40 -14.51 6.09
C VAL A 103 9.93 -14.21 6.29
N GLY A 104 9.25 -13.76 5.23
CA GLY A 104 7.83 -13.41 5.25
C GLY A 104 6.88 -14.61 5.28
N LYS A 105 7.39 -15.83 5.00
CA LYS A 105 6.60 -17.07 4.91
C LYS A 105 5.35 -16.93 4.03
N THR A 106 5.45 -16.13 2.98
CA THR A 106 4.34 -15.90 2.04
C THR A 106 4.21 -17.07 1.08
N LYS A 107 3.00 -17.23 0.52
CA LYS A 107 2.76 -18.26 -0.50
C LYS A 107 3.54 -17.94 -1.78
N PRO A 108 4.06 -18.95 -2.50
CA PRO A 108 4.84 -18.72 -3.72
C PRO A 108 4.15 -17.84 -4.77
N GLN A 109 2.84 -18.03 -4.98
CA GLN A 109 2.08 -17.23 -5.92
C GLN A 109 2.00 -15.74 -5.52
N SER A 110 1.87 -15.44 -4.23
CA SER A 110 1.89 -14.07 -3.72
C SER A 110 3.28 -13.45 -3.88
N ALA A 111 4.35 -14.20 -3.58
CA ALA A 111 5.72 -13.75 -3.77
C ALA A 111 6.01 -13.42 -5.24
N MET A 112 5.51 -14.22 -6.19
CA MET A 112 5.63 -13.94 -7.63
C MET A 112 4.98 -12.62 -8.02
N LEU A 113 3.77 -12.32 -7.53
CA LEU A 113 3.07 -11.07 -7.83
C LEU A 113 3.83 -9.85 -7.33
N VAL A 114 4.41 -9.93 -6.12
CA VAL A 114 5.24 -8.86 -5.57
C VAL A 114 6.52 -8.70 -6.40
N ALA A 115 7.20 -9.80 -6.72
CA ALA A 115 8.44 -9.75 -7.49
C ALA A 115 8.23 -9.25 -8.93
N GLN A 116 7.04 -9.44 -9.53
CA GLN A 116 6.72 -8.91 -10.87
C GLN A 116 6.85 -7.39 -10.96
N GLY A 117 6.63 -6.64 -9.87
CA GLY A 117 6.84 -5.19 -9.87
C GLY A 117 8.28 -4.81 -10.21
N ILE A 118 9.27 -5.62 -9.78
CA ILE A 118 10.69 -5.40 -10.12
C ILE A 118 10.94 -5.62 -11.60
N ARG A 119 10.36 -6.67 -12.21
CA ARG A 119 10.46 -6.94 -13.66
C ARG A 119 9.83 -5.86 -14.54
N ARG A 120 8.87 -5.10 -14.00
CA ARG A 120 8.23 -3.97 -14.67
C ARG A 120 9.03 -2.67 -14.52
N LEU A 121 9.81 -2.54 -13.44
CA LEU A 121 10.62 -1.36 -13.16
C LEU A 121 12.01 -1.42 -13.81
N ALA A 122 12.67 -2.58 -13.77
CA ALA A 122 14.02 -2.76 -14.29
C ALA A 122 14.23 -2.28 -15.74
N PRO A 123 13.30 -2.51 -16.70
CA PRO A 123 13.49 -2.05 -18.07
C PRO A 123 13.51 -0.52 -18.19
N VAL A 124 12.74 0.17 -17.35
CA VAL A 124 12.68 1.64 -17.33
C VAL A 124 13.95 2.24 -16.74
N ALA A 125 14.55 1.53 -15.78
CA ALA A 125 15.79 1.95 -15.15
C ALA A 125 17.02 1.76 -16.05
N GLU A 126 16.95 0.92 -17.09
CA GLU A 126 18.06 0.62 -18.01
C GLU A 126 19.35 0.26 -17.24
N THR A 127 20.34 1.15 -17.23
CA THR A 127 21.61 0.97 -16.51
C THR A 127 21.60 1.52 -15.08
N THR A 128 20.55 2.24 -14.68
CA THR A 128 20.39 2.79 -13.33
C THR A 128 20.21 1.64 -12.33
N PRO A 129 21.06 1.55 -11.30
CA PRO A 129 20.94 0.52 -10.29
C PRO A 129 19.74 0.74 -9.37
N PRO A 130 19.26 -0.28 -8.62
CA PRO A 130 18.00 -0.20 -7.91
C PRO A 130 18.01 0.82 -6.75
N TRP A 131 19.19 1.10 -6.20
CA TRP A 131 19.34 2.11 -5.15
C TRP A 131 19.28 3.55 -5.66
N ALA A 132 19.57 3.79 -6.95
CA ALA A 132 19.63 5.12 -7.55
C ALA A 132 18.41 5.45 -8.43
N VAL A 133 17.32 4.69 -8.27
CA VAL A 133 16.10 4.85 -9.07
C VAL A 133 15.50 6.25 -8.87
N THR A 134 15.11 6.87 -9.98
CA THR A 134 14.56 8.24 -10.00
C THR A 134 13.03 8.26 -9.96
N PRO A 135 12.42 9.36 -9.47
CA PRO A 135 10.97 9.57 -9.52
C PRO A 135 10.36 9.41 -10.92
N GLU A 136 11.07 9.88 -11.95
CA GLU A 136 10.65 9.86 -13.34
C GLU A 136 10.56 8.43 -13.86
N GLN A 137 11.54 7.58 -13.51
CA GLN A 137 11.54 6.16 -13.84
C GLN A 137 10.37 5.42 -13.17
N ILE A 138 10.06 5.75 -11.91
CA ILE A 138 8.89 5.19 -11.21
C ILE A 138 7.60 5.61 -11.92
N GLN A 139 7.47 6.88 -12.28
CA GLN A 139 6.29 7.38 -12.97
C GLN A 139 6.11 6.70 -14.34
N GLN A 140 7.19 6.55 -15.10
CA GLN A 140 7.14 5.91 -16.42
C GLN A 140 6.80 4.41 -16.31
N ALA A 141 7.40 3.68 -15.38
CA ALA A 141 7.04 2.29 -15.10
C ALA A 141 5.57 2.16 -14.66
N TYR A 142 5.11 3.05 -13.79
CA TYR A 142 3.72 3.06 -13.36
C TYR A 142 2.75 3.26 -14.53
N ASN A 143 3.03 4.20 -15.43
CA ASN A 143 2.18 4.45 -16.59
C ASN A 143 2.22 3.29 -17.61
N ALA A 144 3.37 2.65 -17.81
CA ALA A 144 3.44 1.46 -18.66
C ALA A 144 2.52 0.35 -18.11
N VAL A 145 2.57 0.10 -16.80
CA VAL A 145 1.73 -0.90 -16.13
C VAL A 145 0.26 -0.48 -16.10
N LEU A 146 -0.03 0.81 -15.96
CA LEU A 146 -1.39 1.36 -15.99
C LEU A 146 -2.08 1.08 -17.33
N HIS A 147 -1.34 1.11 -18.44
CA HIS A 147 -1.82 0.82 -19.79
C HIS A 147 -1.73 -0.66 -20.18
N SER A 148 -1.21 -1.52 -19.30
CA SER A 148 -0.98 -2.95 -19.60
C SER A 148 -2.20 -3.83 -19.36
N GLY A 149 -3.23 -3.36 -18.65
CA GLY A 149 -4.41 -4.19 -18.39
C GLY A 149 -5.64 -3.40 -17.97
N ASP A 150 -6.82 -3.95 -18.30
CA ASP A 150 -8.11 -3.26 -18.22
C ASP A 150 -8.67 -3.11 -16.80
N SER A 151 -8.15 -3.90 -15.85
CA SER A 151 -8.68 -3.93 -14.47
C SER A 151 -8.05 -2.89 -13.54
N GLY A 152 -6.94 -2.26 -13.90
CA GLY A 152 -6.15 -1.39 -13.01
C GLY A 152 -5.45 -2.10 -11.84
N LYS A 153 -5.69 -3.41 -11.65
CA LYS A 153 -5.07 -4.21 -10.57
C LYS A 153 -3.55 -4.23 -10.65
N LEU A 154 -2.98 -4.35 -11.86
CA LEU A 154 -1.54 -4.40 -12.06
C LEU A 154 -0.85 -3.10 -11.57
N ALA A 155 -1.48 -1.95 -11.79
CA ALA A 155 -0.99 -0.66 -11.34
C ALA A 155 -1.04 -0.55 -9.81
N LEU A 156 -2.10 -1.06 -9.16
CA LEU A 156 -2.20 -1.12 -7.71
C LEU A 156 -1.15 -2.05 -7.09
N ASP A 157 -0.95 -3.23 -7.68
CA ASP A 157 0.05 -4.21 -7.24
C ASP A 157 1.48 -3.63 -7.41
N PHE A 158 1.74 -2.91 -8.50
CA PHE A 158 3.00 -2.21 -8.72
C PHE A 158 3.26 -1.14 -7.65
N ALA A 159 2.30 -0.24 -7.41
CA ALA A 159 2.43 0.80 -6.38
C ALA A 159 2.63 0.21 -4.98
N THR A 160 1.96 -0.92 -4.70
CA THR A 160 2.13 -1.68 -3.46
C THR A 160 3.53 -2.30 -3.36
N THR A 161 4.07 -2.81 -4.47
CA THR A 161 5.43 -3.35 -4.53
C THR A 161 6.47 -2.26 -4.26
N VAL A 162 6.36 -1.10 -4.92
CA VAL A 162 7.26 0.04 -4.69
C VAL A 162 7.24 0.44 -3.21
N ARG A 163 6.05 0.54 -2.61
CA ARG A 163 5.90 0.88 -1.20
C ARG A 163 6.49 -0.16 -0.25
N ASN A 164 6.20 -1.45 -0.48
CA ASN A 164 6.54 -2.51 0.48
C ASN A 164 7.95 -3.05 0.32
N ILE A 165 8.52 -2.94 -0.87
CA ILE A 165 9.87 -3.42 -1.18
C ILE A 165 10.85 -2.26 -1.14
N LEU A 166 10.69 -1.26 -2.01
CA LEU A 166 11.66 -0.17 -2.11
C LEU A 166 11.60 0.76 -0.89
N ASP A 167 10.41 1.30 -0.59
CA ASP A 167 10.28 2.32 0.46
C ASP A 167 10.42 1.73 1.86
N ARG A 168 9.69 0.64 2.17
CA ARG A 168 9.68 0.03 3.51
C ARG A 168 11.05 -0.54 3.90
N GLN A 169 11.78 -1.11 2.95
CA GLN A 169 13.12 -1.65 3.20
C GLN A 169 14.24 -0.62 2.93
N LYS A 170 13.89 0.62 2.57
CA LYS A 170 14.82 1.73 2.31
C LYS A 170 15.90 1.38 1.28
N LEU A 171 15.51 0.64 0.23
CA LEU A 171 16.45 0.10 -0.76
C LEU A 171 16.96 1.17 -1.73
N ALA A 172 16.24 2.27 -1.85
CA ALA A 172 16.61 3.41 -2.69
C ALA A 172 17.06 4.61 -1.86
N ASP A 173 17.92 5.43 -2.46
CA ASP A 173 18.47 6.65 -1.87
C ASP A 173 17.38 7.73 -1.74
N ILE A 174 16.43 7.76 -2.68
CA ILE A 174 15.27 8.65 -2.65
C ILE A 174 14.15 7.96 -1.87
N PRO A 175 13.66 8.54 -0.76
CA PRO A 175 12.58 7.94 0.02
C PRO A 175 11.20 8.19 -0.59
N ALA A 176 10.25 7.32 -0.23
CA ALA A 176 8.84 7.46 -0.58
C ALA A 176 8.60 7.53 -2.09
N LEU A 177 9.22 6.63 -2.85
CA LEU A 177 9.08 6.49 -4.29
C LEU A 177 7.63 6.17 -4.70
N ALA A 178 6.86 5.47 -3.86
CA ALA A 178 5.47 5.15 -4.16
C ALA A 178 4.59 6.39 -4.41
N ARG A 179 5.00 7.57 -3.92
CA ARG A 179 4.28 8.84 -4.18
C ARG A 179 4.33 9.27 -5.64
N PHE A 180 5.33 8.81 -6.40
CA PHE A 180 5.54 9.14 -7.80
C PHE A 180 4.83 8.17 -8.77
N CYS A 181 4.05 7.22 -8.24
CA CYS A 181 3.10 6.43 -9.01
C CYS A 181 1.90 7.29 -9.44
N ILE A 182 2.15 8.24 -10.36
CA ILE A 182 1.21 9.26 -10.80
C ILE A 182 0.91 9.06 -12.29
N PRO A 183 -0.37 9.06 -12.72
CA PRO A 183 -0.71 8.96 -14.13
C PRO A 183 -0.24 10.20 -14.90
N TYR A 184 0.12 10.02 -16.17
CA TYR A 184 0.39 11.14 -17.07
C TYR A 184 -0.86 12.02 -17.27
N PRO A 185 -0.68 13.30 -17.64
CA PRO A 185 -1.78 14.24 -17.84
C PRO A 185 -2.55 14.00 -19.16
N THR A 186 -2.75 12.74 -19.55
CA THR A 186 -3.55 12.34 -20.72
C THR A 186 -4.93 11.86 -20.27
N SER A 187 -5.94 11.99 -21.13
CA SER A 187 -7.30 11.51 -20.86
C SER A 187 -7.33 9.99 -20.62
N GLU A 188 -6.58 9.24 -21.43
CA GLU A 188 -6.42 7.78 -21.32
C GLU A 188 -5.86 7.37 -19.94
N SER A 189 -4.71 7.93 -19.54
CA SER A 189 -4.09 7.62 -18.24
C SER A 189 -4.99 7.99 -17.07
N ARG A 190 -5.73 9.11 -17.16
CA ARG A 190 -6.67 9.51 -16.10
C ARG A 190 -7.86 8.56 -16.00
N SER A 191 -8.39 8.08 -17.13
CA SER A 191 -9.48 7.09 -17.12
C SER A 191 -9.03 5.75 -16.53
N ALA A 192 -7.86 5.26 -16.92
CA ALA A 192 -7.26 4.04 -16.33
C ALA A 192 -6.96 4.22 -14.82
N GLN A 193 -6.53 5.40 -14.40
CA GLN A 193 -6.38 5.73 -12.97
C GLN A 193 -7.71 5.66 -12.23
N GLN A 194 -8.79 6.19 -12.81
CA GLN A 194 -10.12 6.13 -12.20
C GLN A 194 -10.56 4.68 -11.99
N GLN A 195 -10.32 3.80 -12.96
CA GLN A 195 -10.60 2.36 -12.81
C GLN A 195 -9.82 1.76 -11.64
N THR A 196 -8.52 2.06 -11.54
CA THR A 196 -7.66 1.63 -10.42
C THR A 196 -8.19 2.12 -9.06
N GLU A 197 -8.61 3.38 -8.97
CA GLU A 197 -9.19 3.95 -7.75
C GLU A 197 -10.56 3.35 -7.41
N THR A 198 -11.40 3.06 -8.40
CA THR A 198 -12.68 2.36 -8.14
C THR A 198 -12.45 0.95 -7.61
N LEU A 199 -11.46 0.23 -8.15
CA LEU A 199 -11.07 -1.09 -7.65
C LEU A 199 -10.54 -0.99 -6.21
N ARG A 200 -9.66 -0.02 -5.93
CA ARG A 200 -9.14 0.24 -4.58
C ARG A 200 -10.27 0.52 -3.58
N LYS A 201 -11.24 1.35 -3.97
CA LYS A 201 -12.43 1.64 -3.16
C LYS A 201 -13.27 0.39 -2.92
N ARG A 202 -13.49 -0.44 -3.94
CA ARG A 202 -14.22 -1.72 -3.81
C ARG A 202 -13.52 -2.69 -2.85
N GLN A 203 -12.21 -2.87 -3.00
CA GLN A 203 -11.42 -3.74 -2.10
C GLN A 203 -11.49 -3.23 -0.66
N ASN A 204 -11.35 -1.93 -0.44
CA ASN A 204 -11.44 -1.32 0.89
C ASN A 204 -12.87 -1.37 1.47
N ALA A 205 -13.91 -1.29 0.63
CA ALA A 205 -15.30 -1.42 1.05
C ALA A 205 -15.65 -2.84 1.52
N HIS A 206 -15.04 -3.86 0.91
CA HIS A 206 -15.14 -5.25 1.35
C HIS A 206 -14.35 -5.54 2.65
N GLY A 207 -13.47 -4.65 3.10
CA GLY A 207 -12.61 -4.79 4.28
C GLY A 207 -13.30 -4.64 5.66
N GLY A 208 -14.64 -4.66 5.74
CA GLY A 208 -15.38 -4.74 7.00
C GLY A 208 -16.18 -3.49 7.41
N LYS A 209 -16.86 -3.57 8.57
CA LYS A 209 -17.86 -2.61 9.10
C LYS A 209 -17.45 -1.13 9.01
N GLU A 210 -16.16 -0.81 9.03
CA GLU A 210 -15.66 0.57 8.93
C GLU A 210 -15.76 1.18 7.54
N GLY A 211 -15.52 0.41 6.47
CA GLY A 211 -15.67 0.88 5.10
C GLY A 211 -17.14 1.18 4.79
N LEU A 212 -18.04 0.32 5.29
CA LEU A 212 -19.48 0.54 5.22
C LEU A 212 -19.92 1.75 6.06
N ARG A 213 -19.41 1.91 7.29
CA ARG A 213 -19.69 3.08 8.14
C ARG A 213 -19.24 4.39 7.51
N ARG A 214 -18.05 4.43 6.88
CA ARG A 214 -17.57 5.61 6.15
C ARG A 214 -18.43 5.91 4.92
N SER A 215 -18.78 4.89 4.12
CA SER A 215 -19.66 5.09 2.96
C SER A 215 -21.07 5.54 3.36
N LEU A 216 -21.63 4.99 4.44
CA LEU A 216 -22.92 5.42 4.99
C LEU A 216 -22.84 6.83 5.60
N ALA A 217 -21.72 7.17 6.25
CA ALA A 217 -21.49 8.52 6.77
C ALA A 217 -21.36 9.56 5.64
N GLU A 218 -20.64 9.23 4.56
CA GLU A 218 -20.54 10.07 3.36
C GLU A 218 -21.89 10.26 2.66
N ARG A 219 -22.71 9.20 2.56
CA ARG A 219 -24.08 9.30 2.04
C ARG A 219 -24.97 10.13 2.97
N LYS A 220 -24.83 9.99 4.29
CA LYS A 220 -25.59 10.76 5.29
C LYS A 220 -25.16 12.23 5.35
N SER A 221 -23.90 12.54 5.07
CA SER A 221 -23.42 13.92 4.95
C SER A 221 -23.79 14.55 3.61
N ALA A 222 -23.78 13.79 2.52
CA ALA A 222 -24.27 14.26 1.22
C ALA A 222 -25.81 14.46 1.21
N ALA A 223 -26.53 13.74 2.07
CA ALA A 223 -27.96 13.90 2.31
C ALA A 223 -28.29 14.88 3.46
N LYS A 224 -27.28 15.49 4.12
CA LYS A 224 -27.53 16.51 5.13
C LYS A 224 -27.95 17.81 4.44
N LEU A 225 -29.02 18.39 4.95
CA LEU A 225 -29.63 19.65 4.53
C LEU A 225 -28.58 20.80 4.44
N PRO A 226 -28.86 21.83 3.63
CA PRO A 226 -27.89 22.83 3.16
C PRO A 226 -27.06 23.47 4.28
N GLU A 227 -25.82 23.85 3.96
CA GLU A 227 -24.86 24.54 4.86
C GLU A 227 -25.56 25.61 5.73
N ASP A 228 -25.10 25.82 6.97
CA ASP A 228 -25.75 26.66 7.99
C ASP A 228 -26.25 28.03 7.46
N ARG A 229 -25.56 28.61 6.48
CA ARG A 229 -25.98 29.83 5.78
C ARG A 229 -27.32 29.66 5.03
N ALA A 230 -27.50 28.57 4.28
CA ALA A 230 -28.73 28.26 3.56
C ALA A 230 -29.86 27.82 4.51
N PHE A 231 -29.55 27.24 5.66
CA PHE A 231 -30.51 27.01 6.74
C PHE A 231 -31.05 28.33 7.32
N TRP A 232 -30.17 29.29 7.63
CA TRP A 232 -30.59 30.60 8.14
C TRP A 232 -31.31 31.45 7.08
N GLU A 233 -30.98 31.31 5.80
CA GLU A 233 -31.73 31.93 4.68
C GLU A 233 -33.15 31.37 4.56
N LEU A 234 -33.33 30.04 4.72
CA LEU A 234 -34.65 29.41 4.78
C LEU A 234 -35.45 29.88 6.00
N ALA A 235 -34.82 29.93 7.18
CA ALA A 235 -35.44 30.44 8.40
C ALA A 235 -35.85 31.91 8.28
N ARG A 236 -35.01 32.74 7.62
CA ARG A 236 -35.28 34.16 7.34
C ARG A 236 -36.44 34.33 6.34
N THR A 237 -36.56 33.44 5.36
CA THR A 237 -37.65 33.47 4.37
C THR A 237 -38.99 33.05 4.99
N CYS A 238 -38.99 32.04 5.86
CA CYS A 238 -40.16 31.61 6.62
C CYS A 238 -40.63 32.67 7.64
N SER A 239 -39.71 33.34 8.33
CA SER A 239 -40.05 34.42 9.28
C SER A 239 -40.52 35.69 8.56
N ARG A 240 -40.01 36.02 7.37
CA ARG A 240 -40.56 37.08 6.51
C ARG A 240 -42.01 36.82 6.09
N LYS A 241 -42.36 35.58 5.73
CA LYS A 241 -43.74 35.21 5.40
C LYS A 241 -44.69 35.25 6.60
N ARG A 242 -44.18 35.10 7.83
CA ARG A 242 -45.00 35.15 9.06
C ARG A 242 -45.32 36.58 9.52
N LEU A 243 -44.51 37.59 9.14
CA LEU A 243 -44.81 38.99 9.46
C LEU A 243 -45.85 39.65 8.54
N ALA A 244 -46.22 39.03 7.42
CA ALA A 244 -47.23 39.58 6.50
C ALA A 244 -48.68 39.29 6.93
N ARG A 245 -48.91 38.63 8.08
CA ARG A 245 -50.25 38.36 8.62
C ARG A 245 -50.29 38.50 10.14
N SER A 246 -50.46 39.72 10.62
CA SER A 246 -51.18 39.99 11.88
C SER A 246 -51.82 41.39 11.82
N PRO A 247 -53.15 41.52 11.99
CA PRO A 247 -53.83 42.80 12.04
C PRO A 247 -53.68 43.46 13.41
N THR A 248 -53.75 44.79 13.37
CA THR A 248 -53.82 45.75 14.48
C THR A 248 -54.86 45.40 15.55
N ARG A 249 -54.48 45.46 16.84
CA ARG A 249 -55.34 46.08 17.86
C ARG A 249 -54.57 46.58 19.08
N SER A 250 -54.97 47.78 19.47
CA SER A 250 -54.56 48.71 20.52
C SER A 250 -54.79 48.23 21.96
N GLY A 251 -53.95 48.70 22.89
CA GLY A 251 -54.23 48.68 24.33
C GLY A 251 -53.03 49.04 25.21
N SER A 252 -53.10 50.19 25.88
CA SER A 252 -52.08 50.92 26.64
C SER A 252 -51.54 50.22 27.92
N PRO A 253 -50.45 50.73 28.54
CA PRO A 253 -49.60 49.96 29.45
C PRO A 253 -49.91 50.17 30.94
N SER A 254 -49.77 49.12 31.76
CA SER A 254 -49.62 49.26 33.22
C SER A 254 -48.64 48.23 33.81
N SER A 255 -47.66 48.81 34.51
CA SER A 255 -46.97 48.35 35.72
C SER A 255 -46.41 46.92 35.87
N ARG A 256 -45.11 46.91 36.19
CA ARG A 256 -44.37 46.02 37.10
C ARG A 256 -44.27 44.53 36.72
N CYS A 257 -43.06 44.10 36.39
CA CYS A 257 -42.31 43.25 37.31
C CYS A 257 -40.79 43.29 37.05
N ARG A 258 -40.03 43.44 38.13
CA ARG A 258 -38.56 43.40 38.19
C ARG A 258 -38.05 41.97 38.06
N SER A 259 -36.94 41.77 37.35
CA SER A 259 -35.78 40.95 37.79
C SER A 259 -34.70 41.04 36.69
N SER A 260 -33.68 41.88 36.90
CA SER A 260 -32.35 41.47 37.37
C SER A 260 -31.59 40.59 36.36
N TRP A 261 -30.81 41.24 35.50
CA TRP A 261 -29.71 40.64 34.76
C TRP A 261 -28.49 40.54 35.69
N ALA A 262 -27.96 39.33 35.86
CA ALA A 262 -26.63 39.12 36.42
C ALA A 262 -25.84 38.19 35.49
N PHE A 263 -24.76 38.74 34.95
CA PHE A 263 -23.69 38.06 34.21
C PHE A 263 -23.04 37.01 35.11
N GLY A 264 -22.86 35.79 34.60
CA GLY A 264 -22.17 34.71 35.32
C GLY A 264 -21.43 33.80 34.35
N SER A 265 -20.10 33.93 34.34
CA SER A 265 -19.13 33.12 33.61
C SER A 265 -19.20 31.64 34.02
N ALA A 266 -19.24 30.72 33.06
CA ALA A 266 -19.17 29.27 33.31
C ALA A 266 -17.88 28.65 32.75
N LYS A 267 -17.11 28.03 33.65
CA LYS A 267 -15.91 27.19 33.43
C LYS A 267 -16.27 25.84 32.76
N PRO A 268 -15.29 25.15 32.13
CA PRO A 268 -15.50 23.83 31.53
C PRO A 268 -15.48 22.69 32.58
N PRO A 269 -16.12 21.53 32.30
CA PRO A 269 -16.21 20.43 33.26
C PRO A 269 -14.95 19.56 33.30
N ALA A 270 -14.56 19.20 34.51
CA ALA A 270 -13.47 18.29 34.87
C ALA A 270 -13.90 16.81 34.81
N CYS A 271 -12.91 15.95 34.50
CA CYS A 271 -12.99 14.50 34.60
C CYS A 271 -13.19 14.02 36.05
N PRO A 272 -13.95 12.94 36.31
CA PRO A 272 -13.91 12.25 37.58
C PRO A 272 -12.94 11.06 37.53
N TRP A 273 -11.88 11.15 38.33
CA TRP A 273 -11.18 10.00 38.89
C TRP A 273 -11.87 9.61 40.21
N THR A 274 -12.26 8.36 40.35
CA THR A 274 -12.56 7.74 41.64
C THR A 274 -11.88 6.38 41.69
N GLY A 275 -10.93 6.23 42.61
CA GLY A 275 -10.36 4.94 42.98
C GLY A 275 -11.31 4.16 43.90
N ARG A 276 -11.11 2.85 43.96
CA ARG A 276 -11.45 2.05 45.14
C ARG A 276 -10.53 0.83 45.22
N ASP A 277 -9.95 0.68 46.39
CA ASP A 277 -9.03 -0.36 46.83
C ASP A 277 -9.61 -1.78 46.78
N GLY A 278 -8.70 -2.74 46.69
CA GLY A 278 -8.96 -4.17 46.85
C GLY A 278 -7.66 -4.96 46.85
N ALA A 279 -6.93 -4.91 47.96
CA ALA A 279 -5.82 -5.83 48.22
C ALA A 279 -6.36 -7.24 48.52
N ASN A 280 -5.75 -8.27 47.93
CA ASN A 280 -5.24 -9.43 48.67
C ASN A 280 -4.46 -10.43 47.79
N ILE A 281 -3.19 -10.63 48.19
CA ILE A 281 -2.51 -11.91 48.45
C ILE A 281 -2.40 -12.90 47.27
N TRP A 282 -1.17 -13.13 46.78
CA TRP A 282 -0.39 -14.39 46.90
C TRP A 282 0.97 -14.20 46.20
N MET A 283 2.04 -14.45 46.95
CA MET A 283 3.46 -14.36 46.54
C MET A 283 3.99 -15.75 46.07
N PRO A 284 5.25 -15.86 45.59
CA PRO A 284 5.71 -16.83 44.58
C PRO A 284 6.43 -18.07 45.14
N MET A 285 6.61 -19.09 44.30
CA MET A 285 7.69 -20.12 44.36
C MET A 285 7.99 -20.52 42.90
N GLY A 286 9.21 -20.51 42.36
CA GLY A 286 10.43 -21.23 42.76
C GLY A 286 10.66 -22.36 41.73
N VAL A 287 11.42 -22.17 40.64
CA VAL A 287 12.89 -22.38 40.45
C VAL A 287 13.36 -23.85 40.53
N ARG A 288 13.73 -24.38 39.32
CA ARG A 288 14.86 -25.32 38.95
C ARG A 288 14.79 -26.83 39.32
N PRO A 289 15.68 -27.72 38.81
CA PRO A 289 16.44 -27.79 37.52
C PRO A 289 16.62 -29.23 36.91
N GLU A 290 17.25 -29.28 35.72
CA GLU A 290 18.34 -30.18 35.22
C GLU A 290 18.26 -31.71 34.96
N ASN A 291 19.01 -32.07 33.90
CA ASN A 291 19.74 -33.31 33.52
C ASN A 291 19.03 -34.43 32.73
N ALA A 292 19.67 -35.19 31.83
CA ALA A 292 20.87 -35.10 30.98
C ALA A 292 20.96 -36.43 30.16
N ALA A 293 21.47 -36.37 28.92
CA ALA A 293 22.28 -37.35 28.17
C ALA A 293 21.85 -38.84 28.01
N ALA A 294 21.93 -39.35 26.76
CA ALA A 294 22.86 -40.42 26.34
C ALA A 294 22.67 -40.86 24.86
N SER A 295 23.78 -40.87 24.10
CA SER A 295 23.99 -41.74 22.92
C SER A 295 24.24 -43.19 23.37
N PRO A 296 24.21 -44.17 22.44
CA PRO A 296 25.50 -44.74 22.03
C PRO A 296 25.63 -45.08 20.54
N ALA A 297 26.89 -45.27 20.15
CA ALA A 297 27.37 -45.69 18.85
C ALA A 297 27.09 -47.17 18.53
N ARG A 298 27.08 -47.49 17.23
CA ARG A 298 27.81 -48.60 16.60
C ARG A 298 28.24 -48.18 15.20
#